data_AF-A0A075G5K1-F1
#
_entry.id   AF-A0A075G5K1-F1
#
_cell.length_a   1.000
_cell.length_b   1.000
_cell.length_c   1.000
_cell.angle_alpha   90.00
_cell.angle_beta   90.00
_cell.angle_gamma   90.00
#
_symmetry.space_group_name_H-M   'P 1'
#
loop_
_entity.id
_entity.type
_entity.pdbx_description
1 polymer ?
#
loop_
_entity_poly.entity_id
_entity_poly.type
_entity_poly.pdbx_seq_one_letter_code
_entity_poly.pdbx_strand_id
1 'polypeptide(L)'
;MINYWSAGIYPRNEKLIESTRSYDKTLEKQFKKEKSRLLKIQSNNKLDYISDPLIDWDDNLRPFTDNLRGIEKGPLTRYYENNTFYRQPIIKSKLGTTGNILKNNVCFDLFTSKSKVKIDILDPFTFYDLSANEFYKSEEEAVNAFAEIIKKELNSIKRNVQLIQFNSPSLARIEDIDRLNMVKKSNGKNSQGSRYKNMFESLGFRYIQYFRKVSRVSCRYHRHRFHIFER
;
A
#
# COMPACT_ATOMS: atom_id res chain seq x y z
N MET A 1 0.26 24.27 9.93
CA MET A 1 -0.50 23.39 10.85
C MET A 1 -0.04 21.96 10.62
N ILE A 2 0.29 21.22 11.68
CA ILE A 2 0.73 19.82 11.62
C ILE A 2 -0.51 18.95 11.73
N ASN A 3 -0.68 17.97 10.83
CA ASN A 3 -1.78 17.02 10.86
C ASN A 3 -1.29 15.67 11.39
N TYR A 4 -2.11 14.96 12.16
CA TYR A 4 -1.81 13.66 12.77
C TYR A 4 -2.74 12.57 12.25
N TRP A 5 -2.18 11.41 11.90
CA TRP A 5 -2.93 10.22 11.50
C TRP A 5 -2.06 8.98 11.65
N SER A 6 -2.69 7.79 11.68
CA SER A 6 -2.00 6.50 11.67
C SER A 6 -1.97 5.89 10.26
N ALA A 7 -1.06 4.96 10.02
CA ALA A 7 -0.91 4.27 8.74
C ALA A 7 -0.67 2.76 8.92
N GLY A 8 -1.07 1.99 7.92
CA GLY A 8 -0.88 0.54 7.88
C GLY A 8 -1.88 -0.26 8.70
N ILE A 9 -1.66 -1.58 8.70
CA ILE A 9 -2.48 -2.56 9.42
C ILE A 9 -2.11 -2.51 10.91
N TYR A 10 -3.12 -2.38 11.76
CA TYR A 10 -2.94 -2.33 13.21
C TYR A 10 -2.68 -3.74 13.76
N PRO A 11 -1.99 -3.87 14.90
CA PRO A 11 -1.84 -5.16 15.56
C PRO A 11 -3.19 -5.68 16.04
N ARG A 12 -3.42 -6.98 15.84
CA ARG A 12 -4.56 -7.71 16.44
C ARG A 12 -4.25 -7.99 17.91
N ASN A 13 -5.25 -7.89 18.78
CA ASN A 13 -5.13 -8.35 20.16
C ASN A 13 -5.09 -9.89 20.24
N GLU A 14 -4.61 -10.45 21.36
CA GLU A 14 -4.43 -11.90 21.54
C GLU A 14 -5.70 -12.71 21.23
N LYS A 15 -6.85 -12.23 21.71
CA LYS A 15 -8.15 -12.86 21.47
C LYS A 15 -8.49 -12.94 19.98
N LEU A 16 -8.25 -11.87 19.22
CA LEU A 16 -8.48 -11.87 17.77
C LEU A 16 -7.50 -12.78 17.04
N ILE A 17 -6.25 -12.87 17.50
CA ILE A 17 -5.26 -13.79 16.94
C ILE A 17 -5.74 -15.24 17.12
N GLU A 18 -6.17 -15.61 18.33
CA GLU A 18 -6.70 -16.93 18.63
C GLU A 18 -7.97 -17.24 17.84
N SER A 19 -8.89 -16.28 17.77
CA SER A 19 -10.15 -16.42 17.01
C SER A 19 -9.90 -16.57 15.50
N THR A 20 -8.87 -15.90 14.96
CA THR A 20 -8.46 -16.06 13.56
C THR A 20 -7.92 -17.48 13.33
N ARG A 21 -7.05 -17.98 14.22
CA ARG A 21 -6.42 -19.31 14.10
C ARG A 21 -7.41 -20.46 14.23
N SER A 22 -8.42 -20.29 15.08
CA SER A 22 -9.47 -21.30 15.33
C SER A 22 -10.63 -21.25 14.32
N TYR A 23 -10.60 -20.31 13.37
CA TYR A 23 -11.71 -20.08 12.42
C TYR A 23 -13.06 -19.88 13.13
N ASP A 24 -13.07 -19.07 14.20
CA ASP A 24 -14.27 -18.79 14.97
C ASP A 24 -15.39 -18.23 14.07
N LYS A 25 -16.58 -18.84 14.15
CA LYS A 25 -17.76 -18.43 13.35
C LYS A 25 -18.22 -17.00 13.64
N THR A 26 -17.79 -16.41 14.75
CA THR A 26 -18.12 -15.05 15.18
C THR A 26 -17.04 -14.02 14.81
N LEU A 27 -15.96 -14.44 14.13
CA LEU A 27 -14.78 -13.61 13.86
C LEU A 27 -15.12 -12.26 13.21
N GLU A 28 -16.04 -12.22 12.25
CA GLU A 28 -16.48 -10.97 11.60
C GLU A 28 -17.06 -9.97 12.61
N LYS A 29 -17.93 -10.44 13.53
CA LYS A 29 -18.46 -9.60 14.62
C LYS A 29 -17.35 -9.13 15.55
N GLN A 30 -16.37 -9.98 15.83
CA GLN A 30 -15.22 -9.60 16.68
C GLN A 30 -14.36 -8.52 16.01
N PHE A 31 -14.06 -8.65 14.72
CA PHE A 31 -13.36 -7.62 13.95
C PHE A 31 -14.12 -6.31 13.95
N LYS A 32 -15.43 -6.33 13.66
CA LYS A 32 -16.25 -5.12 13.65
C LYS A 32 -16.27 -4.42 15.01
N LYS A 33 -16.38 -5.19 16.10
CA LYS A 33 -16.31 -4.66 17.47
C LYS A 33 -14.96 -4.01 17.77
N GLU A 34 -13.86 -4.66 17.40
CA GLU A 34 -12.52 -4.13 17.66
C GLU A 34 -12.21 -2.91 16.79
N LYS A 35 -12.59 -2.91 15.51
CA LYS A 35 -12.50 -1.74 14.64
C LYS A 35 -13.22 -0.54 15.25
N SER A 36 -14.44 -0.72 15.74
CA SER A 36 -15.19 0.35 16.43
C SER A 36 -14.42 0.90 17.65
N ARG A 37 -13.80 0.03 18.45
CA ARG A 37 -12.96 0.44 19.60
C ARG A 37 -11.75 1.26 19.15
N LEU A 38 -11.03 0.81 18.13
CA LEU A 38 -9.83 1.47 17.60
C LEU A 38 -10.15 2.82 16.93
N LEU A 39 -11.27 2.94 16.23
CA LEU A 39 -11.75 4.20 15.66
C LEU A 39 -12.10 5.22 16.76
N LYS A 40 -12.70 4.77 17.87
CA LYS A 40 -12.93 5.64 19.04
C LYS A 40 -11.62 6.11 19.68
N ILE A 41 -10.61 5.25 19.75
CA ILE A 41 -9.28 5.64 20.25
C ILE A 41 -8.66 6.74 19.38
N GLN A 42 -8.69 6.57 18.06
CA GLN A 42 -8.21 7.60 17.12
C GLN A 42 -8.94 8.94 17.32
N SER A 43 -10.26 8.89 17.48
CA SER A 43 -11.10 10.08 17.68
C SER A 43 -10.83 10.78 19.04
N ASN A 44 -10.73 10.00 20.13
CA ASN A 44 -10.48 10.52 21.47
C ASN A 44 -9.09 11.15 21.60
N ASN A 45 -8.11 10.66 20.84
CA ASN A 45 -6.77 11.23 20.75
C ASN A 45 -6.67 12.38 19.74
N LYS A 46 -7.79 12.86 19.20
CA LYS A 46 -7.87 14.03 18.32
C LYS A 46 -6.99 13.92 17.08
N LEU A 47 -6.89 12.74 16.48
CA LEU A 47 -6.25 12.60 15.17
C LEU A 47 -7.03 13.41 14.12
N ASP A 48 -6.31 14.12 13.25
CA ASP A 48 -6.90 14.94 12.20
C ASP A 48 -7.59 14.10 11.13
N TYR A 49 -7.06 12.90 10.88
CA TYR A 49 -7.67 11.92 9.98
C TYR A 49 -7.82 10.57 10.68
N ILE A 50 -8.95 9.92 10.43
CA ILE A 50 -9.31 8.63 11.00
C ILE A 50 -9.18 7.56 9.92
N SER A 51 -8.40 6.52 10.19
CA SER A 51 -8.13 5.40 9.29
C SER A 51 -8.84 4.14 9.76
N ASP A 52 -9.33 3.31 8.83
CA ASP A 52 -9.72 1.94 9.17
C ASP A 52 -8.47 1.20 9.70
N PRO A 53 -8.54 0.48 10.83
CA PRO A 53 -7.39 -0.25 11.37
C PRO A 53 -6.89 -1.41 10.50
N LEU A 54 -7.67 -1.85 9.50
CA LEU A 54 -7.37 -2.94 8.56
C LEU A 54 -7.07 -4.29 9.24
N ILE A 55 -7.50 -4.47 10.49
CA ILE A 55 -7.17 -5.66 11.29
C ILE A 55 -7.75 -6.97 10.74
N ASP A 56 -8.71 -6.90 9.83
CA ASP A 56 -9.29 -8.04 9.10
C ASP A 56 -8.60 -8.29 7.75
N TRP A 57 -7.60 -7.50 7.39
CA TRP A 57 -6.73 -7.76 6.25
C TRP A 57 -5.56 -8.60 6.73
N ASP A 58 -5.29 -9.72 6.05
CA ASP A 58 -4.11 -10.54 6.35
C ASP A 58 -2.82 -9.90 5.80
N ASP A 59 -2.94 -9.15 4.70
CA ASP A 59 -1.86 -8.38 4.09
C ASP A 59 -2.45 -7.24 3.22
N ASN A 60 -1.61 -6.25 2.85
CA ASN A 60 -2.05 -5.08 2.10
C ASN A 60 -2.55 -5.37 0.66
N LEU A 61 -2.29 -6.59 0.15
CA LEU A 61 -2.71 -7.03 -1.18
C LEU A 61 -3.96 -7.92 -1.10
N ARG A 62 -4.30 -8.45 0.08
CA ARG A 62 -5.27 -9.53 0.22
C ARG A 62 -6.64 -9.22 -0.36
N PRO A 63 -7.28 -8.08 -0.05
CA PRO A 63 -8.59 -7.78 -0.61
C PRO A 63 -8.58 -7.69 -2.13
N PHE A 64 -7.48 -7.23 -2.71
CA PHE A 64 -7.32 -7.15 -4.16
C PHE A 64 -7.06 -8.53 -4.76
N THR A 65 -6.19 -9.32 -4.14
CA THR A 65 -5.88 -10.69 -4.57
C THR A 65 -7.12 -11.58 -4.58
N ASP A 66 -8.00 -11.38 -3.60
CA ASP A 66 -9.20 -12.20 -3.41
C ASP A 66 -10.38 -11.76 -4.29
N ASN A 67 -10.40 -10.51 -4.79
CA ASN A 67 -11.57 -9.94 -5.45
C ASN A 67 -11.32 -9.38 -6.87
N LEU A 68 -10.06 -9.26 -7.32
CA LEU A 68 -9.76 -8.84 -8.69
C LEU A 68 -9.97 -9.98 -9.68
N ARG A 69 -10.69 -9.69 -10.76
CA ARG A 69 -10.77 -10.59 -11.90
C ARG A 69 -9.41 -10.61 -12.60
N GLY A 70 -8.98 -11.80 -13.01
CA GLY A 70 -7.71 -12.02 -13.71
C GLY A 70 -6.51 -12.24 -12.78
N ILE A 71 -6.76 -12.29 -11.47
CA ILE A 71 -5.77 -12.68 -10.46
C ILE A 71 -6.10 -14.07 -9.91
N GLU A 72 -5.07 -14.88 -9.73
CA GLU A 72 -5.09 -16.10 -8.93
C GLU A 72 -4.22 -15.95 -7.67
N LYS A 73 -4.58 -16.70 -6.62
CA LYS A 73 -3.81 -16.76 -5.37
C LYS A 73 -2.57 -17.62 -5.58
N GLY A 74 -1.40 -17.00 -5.59
CA GLY A 74 -0.12 -17.67 -5.73
C GLY A 74 0.43 -18.26 -4.43
N PRO A 75 1.75 -18.46 -4.33
CA PRO A 75 2.40 -18.94 -3.11
C PRO A 75 2.37 -17.88 -1.99
N LEU A 76 2.70 -18.32 -0.78
CA LEU A 76 2.99 -17.41 0.33
C LEU A 76 4.44 -16.92 0.17
N THR A 77 4.60 -15.64 -0.13
CA THR A 77 5.88 -15.02 -0.50
C THR A 77 6.28 -13.97 0.52
N ARG A 78 7.59 -13.80 0.72
CA ARG A 78 8.13 -12.78 1.61
C ARG A 78 7.97 -11.39 1.01
N TYR A 79 7.53 -10.43 1.82
CA TYR A 79 7.36 -9.03 1.43
C TYR A 79 8.73 -8.33 1.43
N TYR A 80 9.43 -8.36 0.30
CA TYR A 80 10.83 -7.90 0.21
C TYR A 80 11.73 -8.57 1.25
N GLU A 81 12.64 -7.80 1.87
CA GLU A 81 13.62 -8.26 2.86
C GLU A 81 13.10 -8.17 4.31
N ASN A 82 11.78 -8.19 4.53
CA ASN A 82 11.21 -8.20 5.89
C ASN A 82 10.70 -9.60 6.29
N ASN A 83 10.39 -9.81 7.57
CA ASN A 83 9.84 -11.08 8.07
C ASN A 83 8.31 -11.19 7.91
N THR A 84 7.72 -10.41 7.00
CA THR A 84 6.28 -10.42 6.70
C THR A 84 6.03 -11.21 5.43
N PHE A 85 4.97 -12.01 5.43
CA PHE A 85 4.57 -12.81 4.28
C PHE A 85 3.21 -12.33 3.76
N TYR A 86 3.01 -12.46 2.46
CA TYR A 86 1.75 -12.13 1.78
C TYR A 86 1.44 -13.20 0.73
N ARG A 87 0.18 -13.32 0.33
CA ARG A 87 -0.17 -14.21 -0.78
C ARG A 87 0.08 -13.49 -2.09
N GLN A 88 1.02 -13.99 -2.87
CA GLN A 88 1.41 -13.34 -4.12
C GLN A 88 0.24 -13.38 -5.12
N PRO A 89 -0.22 -12.22 -5.63
CA PRO A 89 -1.15 -12.20 -6.75
C PRO A 89 -0.44 -12.70 -8.02
N ILE A 90 -1.07 -13.60 -8.76
CA ILE A 90 -0.61 -14.03 -10.08
C ILE A 90 -1.57 -13.50 -11.14
N ILE A 91 -1.08 -12.68 -12.06
CA ILE A 91 -1.85 -12.11 -13.16
C ILE A 91 -1.95 -13.14 -14.28
N LYS A 92 -3.10 -13.81 -14.38
CA LYS A 92 -3.36 -14.85 -15.39
C LYS A 92 -4.13 -14.33 -16.60
N SER A 93 -4.87 -13.24 -16.44
CA SER A 93 -5.62 -12.61 -17.54
C SER A 93 -5.83 -11.12 -17.30
N LYS A 94 -6.53 -10.45 -18.22
CA LYS A 94 -6.81 -9.02 -18.14
C LYS A 94 -7.47 -8.65 -16.81
N LEU A 95 -6.80 -7.77 -16.05
CA LEU A 95 -7.28 -7.29 -14.76
C LEU A 95 -8.63 -6.58 -14.88
N GLY A 96 -9.51 -6.87 -13.93
CA GLY A 96 -10.81 -6.22 -13.82
C GLY A 96 -11.26 -6.10 -12.37
N THR A 97 -12.02 -5.04 -12.09
CA THR A 97 -12.67 -4.87 -10.79
C THR A 97 -14.15 -4.48 -10.94
N THR A 98 -14.95 -4.88 -9.96
CA THR A 98 -16.33 -4.39 -9.79
C THR A 98 -16.38 -2.93 -9.36
N GLY A 99 -15.30 -2.39 -8.79
CA GLY A 99 -15.29 -1.05 -8.19
C GLY A 99 -15.69 -1.04 -6.71
N ASN A 100 -15.86 -2.21 -6.07
CA ASN A 100 -16.38 -2.31 -4.71
C ASN A 100 -15.40 -2.97 -3.73
N ILE A 101 -14.16 -3.27 -4.11
CA ILE A 101 -13.18 -3.94 -3.25
C ILE A 101 -12.93 -3.09 -2.01
N LEU A 102 -12.57 -1.81 -2.18
CA LEU A 102 -12.35 -0.93 -1.03
C LEU A 102 -13.65 -0.67 -0.26
N LYS A 103 -14.76 -0.49 -0.97
CA LYS A 103 -16.08 -0.26 -0.36
C LYS A 103 -16.51 -1.42 0.56
N ASN A 104 -16.19 -2.65 0.19
CA ASN A 104 -16.60 -3.85 0.94
C ASN A 104 -15.61 -4.24 2.04
N ASN A 105 -14.33 -3.87 1.91
CA ASN A 105 -13.27 -4.29 2.84
C ASN A 105 -12.84 -3.19 3.82
N VAL A 106 -13.39 -1.97 3.70
CA VAL A 106 -13.25 -0.88 4.66
C VAL A 106 -14.59 -0.66 5.36
N CYS A 107 -14.58 -0.54 6.69
CA CYS A 107 -15.79 -0.37 7.49
C CYS A 107 -16.29 1.07 7.48
N PHE A 108 -16.73 1.54 6.31
CA PHE A 108 -17.24 2.91 6.11
C PHE A 108 -18.43 3.24 7.04
N ASP A 109 -19.20 2.23 7.43
CA ASP A 109 -20.35 2.35 8.34
C ASP A 109 -19.96 2.67 9.80
N LEU A 110 -18.70 2.44 10.19
CA LEU A 110 -18.21 2.73 11.53
C LEU A 110 -17.71 4.17 11.70
N PHE A 111 -17.54 4.92 10.62
CA PHE A 111 -17.13 6.33 10.68
C PHE A 111 -18.31 7.23 10.99
N THR A 112 -18.05 8.31 11.74
CA THR A 112 -19.05 9.34 12.04
C THR A 112 -19.04 10.44 10.98
N SER A 113 -20.10 11.23 10.88
CA SER A 113 -20.17 12.41 9.98
C SER A 113 -19.08 13.46 10.25
N LYS A 114 -18.49 13.45 11.44
CA LYS A 114 -17.36 14.34 11.82
C LYS A 114 -15.99 13.79 11.41
N SER A 115 -15.91 12.52 11.02
CA SER A 115 -14.64 11.85 10.71
C SER A 115 -14.10 12.34 9.38
N LYS A 116 -12.85 12.81 9.36
CA LYS A 116 -12.09 12.98 8.12
C LYS A 116 -11.42 11.66 7.81
N VAL A 117 -12.04 10.85 6.97
CA VAL A 117 -11.60 9.49 6.66
C VAL A 117 -10.32 9.52 5.84
N LYS A 118 -9.37 8.68 6.23
CA LYS A 118 -8.16 8.35 5.51
C LYS A 118 -8.18 6.88 5.11
N ILE A 119 -7.66 6.59 3.93
CA ILE A 119 -7.36 5.22 3.51
C ILE A 119 -5.91 5.08 3.03
N ASP A 120 -5.41 3.86 3.15
CA ASP A 120 -4.09 3.45 2.66
C ASP A 120 -4.26 2.48 1.51
N ILE A 121 -3.49 2.67 0.45
CA ILE A 121 -3.48 1.78 -0.70
C ILE A 121 -2.08 1.72 -1.29
N LEU A 122 -1.68 0.57 -1.83
CA LEU A 122 -0.42 0.48 -2.57
C LEU A 122 -0.52 1.27 -3.87
N ASP A 123 0.58 1.85 -4.33
CA ASP A 123 0.60 2.46 -5.66
C ASP A 123 0.63 1.40 -6.77
N PRO A 124 0.20 1.73 -8.00
CA PRO A 124 0.17 0.81 -9.14
C PRO A 124 1.47 0.03 -9.36
N PHE A 125 2.61 0.70 -9.21
CA PHE A 125 3.90 0.05 -9.39
C PHE A 125 4.17 -0.97 -8.29
N THR A 126 3.86 -0.66 -7.03
CA THR A 126 4.02 -1.64 -5.95
C THR A 126 3.07 -2.82 -6.05
N PHE A 127 1.84 -2.62 -6.52
CA PHE A 127 0.97 -3.74 -6.84
C PHE A 127 1.60 -4.67 -7.89
N TYR A 128 2.16 -4.09 -8.95
CA TYR A 128 2.85 -4.86 -9.97
C TYR A 128 4.11 -5.56 -9.44
N ASP A 129 4.99 -4.85 -8.73
CA ASP A 129 6.26 -5.36 -8.21
C ASP A 129 6.09 -6.53 -7.24
N LEU A 130 4.95 -6.57 -6.55
CA LEU A 130 4.55 -7.64 -5.64
C LEU A 130 3.68 -8.72 -6.30
N SER A 131 3.43 -8.64 -7.61
CA SER A 131 2.66 -9.64 -8.36
C SER A 131 3.56 -10.45 -9.29
N ALA A 132 3.20 -11.71 -9.55
CA ALA A 132 3.74 -12.45 -10.68
C ALA A 132 2.93 -12.11 -11.94
N ASN A 133 3.59 -11.74 -13.03
CA ASN A 133 2.93 -11.42 -14.30
C ASN A 133 3.10 -12.56 -15.31
N GLU A 134 2.01 -13.22 -15.67
CA GLU A 134 1.97 -14.27 -16.70
C GLU A 134 1.13 -13.88 -17.92
N PHE A 135 0.59 -12.66 -17.96
CA PHE A 135 -0.36 -12.23 -18.98
C PHE A 135 0.09 -11.02 -19.79
N TYR A 136 0.46 -9.91 -19.13
CA TYR A 136 0.83 -8.68 -19.82
C TYR A 136 2.23 -8.81 -20.43
N LYS A 137 2.41 -8.23 -21.63
CA LYS A 137 3.67 -8.37 -22.38
C LYS A 137 4.77 -7.47 -21.84
N SER A 138 4.40 -6.41 -21.13
CA SER A 138 5.33 -5.45 -20.56
C SER A 138 4.92 -5.03 -19.16
N GLU A 139 5.91 -4.58 -18.39
CA GLU A 139 5.71 -3.94 -17.10
C GLU A 139 4.77 -2.73 -17.23
N GLU A 140 4.95 -1.88 -18.25
CA GLU A 140 4.12 -0.69 -18.45
C GLU A 140 2.65 -1.05 -18.66
N GLU A 141 2.33 -2.12 -19.40
CA GLU A 141 0.95 -2.57 -19.57
C GLU A 141 0.33 -3.01 -18.24
N ALA A 142 1.05 -3.80 -17.44
CA ALA A 142 0.56 -4.29 -16.16
C ALA A 142 0.39 -3.17 -15.12
N VAL A 143 1.36 -2.25 -15.02
CA VAL A 143 1.30 -1.09 -14.13
C VAL A 143 0.14 -0.17 -14.52
N ASN A 144 -0.08 0.07 -15.81
CA ASN A 144 -1.24 0.84 -16.27
C ASN A 144 -2.56 0.12 -15.96
N ALA A 145 -2.62 -1.20 -16.07
CA ALA A 145 -3.80 -1.97 -15.71
C ALA A 145 -4.14 -1.80 -14.22
N PHE A 146 -3.16 -1.93 -13.31
CA PHE A 146 -3.37 -1.65 -11.89
C PHE A 146 -3.77 -0.20 -11.63
N ALA A 147 -3.22 0.78 -12.38
CA ALA A 147 -3.62 2.17 -12.24
C ALA A 147 -5.12 2.36 -12.54
N GLU A 148 -5.64 1.76 -13.62
CA GLU A 148 -7.07 1.84 -13.95
C GLU A 148 -7.94 1.13 -12.89
N ILE A 149 -7.49 -0.01 -12.35
CA ILE A 149 -8.17 -0.69 -11.24
C ILE A 149 -8.29 0.22 -10.02
N ILE A 150 -7.17 0.79 -9.58
CA ILE A 150 -7.10 1.66 -8.40
C ILE A 150 -7.96 2.91 -8.61
N LYS A 151 -7.87 3.54 -9.79
CA LYS A 151 -8.70 4.68 -10.15
C LYS A 151 -10.19 4.35 -10.05
N LYS A 152 -10.62 3.19 -10.54
CA LYS A 152 -12.02 2.74 -10.46
C LYS A 152 -12.46 2.52 -9.00
N GLU A 153 -11.63 1.86 -8.20
CA GLU A 153 -11.89 1.64 -6.77
C GLU A 153 -12.01 2.96 -6.00
N LEU A 154 -11.04 3.87 -6.16
CA LEU A 154 -11.02 5.16 -5.48
C LEU A 154 -12.21 6.04 -5.88
N ASN A 155 -12.63 6.00 -7.15
CA ASN A 155 -13.80 6.73 -7.62
C ASN A 155 -15.10 6.28 -6.93
N SER A 156 -15.20 5.01 -6.51
CA SER A 156 -16.39 4.49 -5.82
C SER A 156 -16.55 5.03 -4.40
N ILE A 157 -15.45 5.38 -3.75
CA ILE A 157 -15.39 5.82 -2.33
C ILE A 157 -15.03 7.29 -2.17
N LYS A 158 -14.78 8.03 -3.27
CA LYS A 158 -14.28 9.41 -3.24
C LYS A 158 -15.12 10.38 -2.40
N ARG A 159 -16.42 10.11 -2.23
CA ARG A 159 -17.33 10.94 -1.42
C ARG A 159 -17.19 10.67 0.08
N ASN A 160 -16.64 9.52 0.46
CA ASN A 160 -16.49 9.07 1.83
C ASN A 160 -15.09 9.33 2.39
N VAL A 161 -14.13 9.74 1.55
CA VAL A 161 -12.69 9.82 1.89
C VAL A 161 -12.15 11.23 1.67
N GLN A 162 -11.40 11.74 2.64
CA GLN A 162 -10.79 13.07 2.61
C GLN A 162 -9.28 13.02 2.40
N LEU A 163 -8.65 11.86 2.63
CA LEU A 163 -7.23 11.64 2.43
C LEU A 163 -6.95 10.23 1.88
N ILE A 164 -6.23 10.16 0.78
CA ILE A 164 -5.74 8.91 0.21
C ILE A 164 -4.22 8.92 0.33
N GLN A 165 -3.67 7.91 1.01
CA GLN A 165 -2.24 7.68 1.12
C GLN A 165 -1.83 6.52 0.20
N PHE A 166 -0.96 6.82 -0.77
CA PHE A 166 -0.30 5.81 -1.56
C PHE A 166 0.98 5.35 -0.87
N ASN A 167 1.06 4.04 -0.62
CA ASN A 167 2.22 3.35 -0.08
C ASN A 167 3.03 2.77 -1.25
N SER A 168 4.27 3.23 -1.40
CA SER A 168 5.10 2.93 -2.57
C SER A 168 6.50 2.40 -2.22
N PRO A 169 6.61 1.33 -1.41
CA PRO A 169 7.90 0.78 -1.01
C PRO A 169 8.79 0.34 -2.19
N SER A 170 8.19 -0.13 -3.29
CA SER A 170 8.93 -0.59 -4.48
C SER A 170 9.75 0.51 -5.15
N LEU A 171 9.39 1.78 -4.95
CA LEU A 171 10.11 2.91 -5.54
C LEU A 171 11.57 2.95 -5.11
N ALA A 172 11.90 2.44 -3.92
CA ALA A 172 13.27 2.35 -3.44
C ALA A 172 14.14 1.40 -4.28
N ARG A 173 13.53 0.50 -5.06
CA ARG A 173 14.19 -0.48 -5.92
C ARG A 173 14.34 -0.01 -7.38
N ILE A 174 13.85 1.19 -7.70
CA ILE A 174 13.97 1.74 -9.05
C ILE A 174 15.35 2.40 -9.19
N GLU A 175 16.19 1.82 -10.03
CA GLU A 175 17.52 2.37 -10.35
C GLU A 175 17.49 3.23 -11.62
N ASP A 176 16.58 2.92 -12.54
CA ASP A 176 16.50 3.50 -13.88
C ASP A 176 15.52 4.70 -13.96
N ILE A 177 15.90 5.73 -14.72
CA ILE A 177 15.13 6.98 -14.85
C ILE A 177 13.87 6.80 -15.69
N ASP A 178 13.93 6.00 -16.75
CA ASP A 178 12.78 5.73 -17.62
C ASP A 178 11.72 4.93 -16.87
N ARG A 179 12.15 3.94 -16.09
CA ARG A 179 11.27 3.21 -15.17
C ARG A 179 10.62 4.15 -14.15
N LEU A 180 11.39 5.07 -13.55
CA LEU A 180 10.84 6.07 -12.63
C LEU A 180 9.82 7.00 -13.31
N ASN A 181 10.07 7.40 -14.56
CA ASN A 181 9.18 8.27 -15.32
C ASN A 181 7.87 7.56 -15.67
N MET A 182 7.93 6.28 -16.05
CA MET A 182 6.75 5.43 -16.25
C MET A 182 5.88 5.38 -14.97
N VAL A 183 6.49 5.13 -13.81
CA VAL A 183 5.76 5.08 -12.53
C VAL A 183 5.16 6.44 -12.14
N LYS A 184 5.87 7.54 -12.37
CA LYS A 184 5.31 8.88 -12.16
C LYS A 184 4.09 9.12 -13.05
N LYS A 185 4.15 8.73 -14.32
CA LYS A 185 3.05 8.86 -15.28
C LYS A 185 1.84 8.03 -14.85
N SER A 186 2.02 6.79 -14.41
CA SER A 186 0.91 5.95 -13.93
C SER A 186 0.29 6.51 -12.64
N ASN A 187 1.11 6.95 -11.70
CA ASN A 187 0.63 7.48 -10.41
C ASN A 187 -0.09 8.82 -10.60
N GLY A 188 0.35 9.66 -11.54
CA GLY A 188 -0.31 10.91 -11.91
C GLY A 188 -1.74 10.74 -12.44
N LYS A 189 -2.06 9.61 -13.10
CA LYS A 189 -3.43 9.30 -13.55
C LYS A 189 -4.39 9.07 -12.38
N ASN A 190 -3.86 8.60 -11.25
CA ASN A 190 -4.63 8.31 -10.04
C ASN A 190 -4.72 9.51 -9.11
N SER A 191 -4.02 10.61 -9.41
CA SER A 191 -3.89 11.79 -8.54
C SER A 191 -4.74 13.00 -8.98
N GLN A 192 -5.78 12.81 -9.81
CA GLN A 192 -6.69 13.91 -10.18
C GLN A 192 -7.97 13.87 -9.32
N GLY A 193 -8.29 14.95 -8.60
CA GLY A 193 -9.60 15.16 -7.96
C GLY A 193 -9.77 14.98 -6.43
N SER A 194 -8.70 14.77 -5.65
CA SER A 194 -8.76 14.67 -4.18
C SER A 194 -7.53 15.32 -3.53
N ARG A 195 -7.53 15.56 -2.20
CA ARG A 195 -6.31 15.96 -1.48
C ARG A 195 -5.36 14.76 -1.41
N TYR A 196 -4.51 14.62 -2.42
CA TYR A 196 -3.50 13.58 -2.50
C TYR A 196 -2.35 13.88 -1.56
N LYS A 197 -1.92 12.88 -0.80
CA LYS A 197 -0.64 12.92 -0.09
C LYS A 197 0.09 11.62 -0.36
N ASN A 198 1.02 11.67 -1.30
CA ASN A 198 1.97 10.57 -1.46
C ASN A 198 2.91 10.59 -0.27
N MET A 199 3.15 9.43 0.37
CA MET A 199 4.21 9.32 1.37
C MET A 199 5.57 9.81 0.80
N PHE A 200 5.71 9.75 -0.53
CA PHE A 200 6.82 10.27 -1.31
C PHE A 200 7.04 11.79 -1.25
N GLU A 201 5.99 12.62 -1.11
CA GLU A 201 6.18 14.07 -0.93
C GLU A 201 6.73 14.41 0.46
N SER A 202 6.46 13.57 1.46
CA SER A 202 6.97 13.78 2.83
C SER A 202 8.32 13.11 3.12
N LEU A 203 8.63 11.98 2.47
CA LEU A 203 9.80 11.15 2.80
C LEU A 203 10.69 10.80 1.60
N GLY A 204 10.11 10.56 0.42
CA GLY A 204 10.80 9.89 -0.71
C GLY A 204 11.65 10.78 -1.61
N PHE A 205 11.22 12.02 -1.91
CA PHE A 205 11.98 12.90 -2.82
C PHE A 205 13.31 13.35 -2.21
N ARG A 206 13.37 13.56 -0.88
CA ARG A 206 14.63 13.79 -0.18
C ARG A 206 15.49 12.52 -0.16
N TYR A 207 14.91 11.34 0.09
CA TYR A 207 15.67 10.08 0.20
C TYR A 207 16.35 9.65 -1.11
N ILE A 208 15.67 9.71 -2.27
CA ILE A 208 16.29 9.36 -3.57
C ILE A 208 17.41 10.33 -3.94
N GLN A 209 17.25 11.63 -3.68
CA GLN A 209 18.34 12.60 -3.89
C GLN A 209 19.48 12.41 -2.89
N TYR A 210 19.17 12.10 -1.62
CA TYR A 210 20.18 11.85 -0.59
C TYR A 210 20.98 10.60 -0.88
N PHE A 211 20.33 9.50 -1.29
CA PHE A 211 21.02 8.26 -1.65
C PHE A 211 21.90 8.42 -2.88
N ARG A 212 21.48 9.15 -3.92
CA ARG A 212 22.34 9.51 -5.08
C ARG A 212 23.51 10.42 -4.68
N LYS A 213 23.35 11.26 -3.66
CA LYS A 213 24.42 12.13 -3.14
C LYS A 213 25.41 11.33 -2.29
N VAL A 214 24.93 10.43 -1.43
CA VAL A 214 25.77 9.57 -0.57
C VAL A 214 26.49 8.48 -1.39
N SER A 215 25.83 7.86 -2.37
CA SER A 215 26.48 6.87 -3.25
C SER A 215 27.50 7.49 -4.21
N ARG A 216 27.30 8.74 -4.67
CA ARG A 216 28.36 9.49 -5.40
C ARG A 216 29.55 9.88 -4.52
N VAL A 217 29.32 10.16 -3.23
CA VAL A 217 30.42 10.43 -2.27
C VAL A 217 31.16 9.14 -1.93
N SER A 218 30.46 8.02 -1.74
CA SER A 218 31.07 6.71 -1.45
C SER A 218 31.91 6.18 -2.62
N CYS A 219 31.47 6.38 -3.87
CA CYS A 219 32.25 6.03 -5.07
C CYS A 219 33.50 6.90 -5.28
N ARG A 220 33.57 8.11 -4.70
CA ARG A 220 34.81 8.91 -4.68
C ARG A 220 35.78 8.45 -3.60
N TYR A 221 35.27 7.99 -2.45
CA TYR A 221 36.12 7.49 -1.36
C TYR A 221 36.76 6.13 -1.66
N HIS A 222 36.14 5.28 -2.49
CA HIS A 222 36.72 3.98 -2.87
C HIS A 222 37.85 4.06 -3.93
N ARG A 223 38.04 5.19 -4.62
CA ARG A 223 39.18 5.38 -5.55
C ARG A 223 40.47 5.91 -4.90
N HIS A 224 40.48 6.15 -3.60
CA HIS A 224 41.65 6.69 -2.88
C HIS A 224 42.18 5.78 -1.75
N ARG A 225 41.78 4.50 -1.71
CA ARG A 225 42.28 3.53 -0.71
C ARG A 225 42.75 2.19 -1.28
N PHE A 226 43.17 2.15 -2.54
CA PHE A 226 43.94 1.04 -3.11
C PHE A 226 45.38 1.48 -3.40
N HIS A 227 46.12 1.76 -2.33
CA HIS A 227 47.58 1.71 -2.25
C HIS A 227 47.92 1.94 -0.78
N ILE A 228 48.03 0.85 -0.03
CA ILE A 228 48.78 0.65 1.23
C ILE A 228 48.32 -0.73 1.72
N PHE A 229 49.29 -1.65 1.86
CA PHE A 229 49.19 -3.10 2.13
C PHE A 229 49.15 -4.03 0.91
N GLU A 230 50.23 -4.01 0.13
CA GLU A 230 50.86 -5.26 -0.32
C GLU A 230 52.11 -5.47 0.54
N ARG A 231 52.21 -6.64 1.18
CA ARG A 231 53.46 -7.22 1.68
C ARG A 231 53.94 -8.19 0.63
#